data_AF-A0A2E8B1Y8-F1
#
_entry.id   AF-A0A2E8B1Y8-F1
#
_cell.length_a   1.000
_cell.length_b   1.000
_cell.length_c   1.000
_cell.angle_alpha   90.00
_cell.angle_beta   90.00
_cell.angle_gamma   90.00
#
_symmetry.space_group_name_H-M   'P 1'
#
loop_
_entity.id
_entity.type
_entity.pdbx_description
1 polymer ?
#
loop_
_entity_poly.entity_id
_entity_poly.type
_entity_poly.pdbx_seq_one_letter_code
_entity_poly.pdbx_strand_id
1 'polypeptide(L)'
;MVLGEEAWLPGQPPGNIVRIYWGSKRGYLLTRRQDLGIRAAIDLASGDFDRDGASDLAILSADGKIHLVWAVKSQVLSVEFQRGQIELPGDGVQCITAKDMDGDGAADLVIGTHGSGEVYLVGARVPREWGDVTSHKGFSASHVAVGDLDGDQKPELVLTDFDIGHAAGGEAGAAHESETSVNILLERFRLVGIHGTEHSACQRHGDRRF
;
A
#
# COMPACT_ATOMS: atom_id res chain seq x y z
N MET A 1 -23.22 8.25 15.37
CA MET A 1 -23.40 6.91 14.75
C MET A 1 -22.42 6.85 13.59
N VAL A 2 -21.24 6.25 13.83
CA VAL A 2 -20.20 6.11 12.80
C VAL A 2 -20.48 4.80 12.07
N LEU A 3 -20.71 4.87 10.75
CA LEU A 3 -20.79 3.68 9.91
C LEU A 3 -19.44 2.94 10.00
N GLY A 4 -19.44 1.68 10.46
CA GLY A 4 -18.24 0.81 10.41
C GLY A 4 -17.80 0.19 11.74
N GLU A 5 -18.38 0.54 12.89
CA GLU A 5 -17.99 -0.06 14.18
C GLU A 5 -18.80 -1.29 14.59
N GLU A 6 -20.03 -1.47 14.07
CA GLU A 6 -20.88 -2.61 14.40
C GLU A 6 -20.98 -3.63 13.25
N ALA A 7 -21.16 -4.90 13.63
CA ALA A 7 -21.47 -5.98 12.72
C ALA A 7 -22.80 -5.70 12.02
N TRP A 8 -22.77 -5.37 10.73
CA TRP A 8 -23.98 -5.06 9.95
C TRP A 8 -24.57 -6.30 9.28
N LEU A 9 -23.87 -7.44 9.34
CA LEU A 9 -24.35 -8.76 8.92
C LEU A 9 -24.35 -9.74 10.12
N PRO A 10 -25.37 -10.61 10.24
CA PRO A 10 -25.37 -11.69 11.24
C PRO A 10 -24.13 -12.57 11.10
N GLY A 11 -23.34 -12.69 12.18
CA GLY A 11 -22.10 -13.48 12.22
C GLY A 11 -20.84 -12.75 11.78
N GLN A 12 -20.91 -11.46 11.42
CA GLN A 12 -19.75 -10.64 11.12
C GLN A 12 -19.09 -10.13 12.43
N PRO A 13 -17.75 -10.13 12.55
CA PRO A 13 -17.08 -9.43 13.64
C PRO A 13 -17.21 -7.90 13.50
N PRO A 14 -17.31 -7.13 14.60
CA PRO A 14 -17.38 -5.66 14.56
C PRO A 14 -16.10 -5.03 13.97
N GLY A 15 -16.25 -3.93 13.21
CA GLY A 15 -15.16 -3.15 12.60
C GLY A 15 -15.11 -3.16 11.07
N ASN A 16 -14.22 -2.33 10.50
CA ASN A 16 -13.82 -2.40 9.10
C ASN A 16 -13.19 -3.78 8.84
N ILE A 17 -13.76 -4.54 7.91
CA ILE A 17 -13.36 -5.93 7.66
C ILE A 17 -12.48 -6.02 6.42
N VAL A 18 -11.32 -6.67 6.55
CA VAL A 18 -10.66 -7.29 5.39
C VAL A 18 -11.39 -8.59 5.09
N ARG A 19 -11.88 -8.74 3.86
CA ARG A 19 -12.65 -9.90 3.40
C ARG A 19 -11.98 -10.51 2.19
N ILE A 20 -11.74 -11.82 2.25
CA ILE A 20 -11.23 -12.62 1.13
C ILE A 20 -12.43 -13.25 0.43
N TYR A 21 -12.50 -13.12 -0.89
CA TYR A 21 -13.43 -13.88 -1.73
C TYR A 21 -12.66 -14.95 -2.50
N TRP A 22 -12.99 -16.21 -2.23
CA TRP A 22 -12.25 -17.32 -2.77
C TRP A 22 -12.64 -17.60 -4.22
N GLY A 23 -11.61 -17.67 -5.07
CA GLY A 23 -11.69 -18.03 -6.48
C GLY A 23 -12.05 -19.50 -6.74
N SER A 24 -12.58 -19.76 -7.92
CA SER A 24 -12.77 -21.08 -8.52
C SER A 24 -12.37 -21.01 -9.99
N LYS A 25 -12.43 -22.15 -10.70
CA LYS A 25 -12.24 -22.19 -12.17
C LYS A 25 -13.22 -21.28 -12.94
N ARG A 26 -14.29 -20.78 -12.30
CA ARG A 26 -15.31 -19.90 -12.89
C ARG A 26 -15.23 -18.45 -12.36
N GLY A 27 -14.14 -18.08 -11.68
CA GLY A 27 -14.00 -16.79 -10.99
C GLY A 27 -14.34 -16.88 -9.49
N TYR A 28 -14.42 -15.74 -8.83
CA TYR A 28 -14.70 -15.64 -7.40
C TYR A 28 -16.19 -15.84 -7.10
N LEU A 29 -16.49 -16.34 -5.89
CA LEU A 29 -17.84 -16.53 -5.41
C LEU A 29 -18.07 -15.67 -4.17
N LEU A 30 -19.06 -14.77 -4.20
CA LEU A 30 -19.41 -13.89 -3.07
C LEU A 30 -19.83 -14.66 -1.79
N THR A 31 -20.28 -15.91 -1.96
CA THR A 31 -20.67 -16.82 -0.89
C THR A 31 -19.50 -17.57 -0.30
N ARG A 32 -18.40 -17.74 -1.05
CA ARG A 32 -17.19 -18.41 -0.57
C ARG A 32 -16.22 -17.33 -0.11
N ARG A 33 -16.41 -16.87 1.12
CA ARG A 33 -15.67 -15.75 1.69
C ARG A 33 -15.13 -16.03 3.07
N GLN A 34 -14.17 -15.23 3.50
CA GLN A 34 -13.62 -15.23 4.84
C GLN A 34 -13.34 -13.81 5.32
N ASP A 35 -13.70 -13.51 6.56
CA ASP A 35 -13.49 -12.21 7.19
C ASP A 35 -12.32 -12.30 8.18
N LEU A 36 -11.35 -11.38 8.06
CA LEU A 36 -10.11 -11.42 8.85
C LEU A 36 -10.19 -10.59 10.14
N GLY A 37 -11.16 -9.68 10.24
CA GLY A 37 -11.40 -8.87 11.44
C GLY A 37 -10.23 -7.95 11.82
N ILE A 38 -9.48 -7.44 10.85
CA ILE A 38 -8.39 -6.47 11.09
C ILE A 38 -9.00 -5.06 11.04
N ARG A 39 -9.11 -4.46 12.22
CA ARG A 39 -9.74 -3.16 12.43
C ARG A 39 -8.91 -2.07 11.75
N ALA A 40 -9.60 -1.10 11.14
CA ALA A 40 -9.00 0.08 10.53
C ALA A 40 -7.92 -0.24 9.48
N ALA A 41 -8.04 -1.38 8.79
CA ALA A 41 -7.25 -1.66 7.60
C ALA A 41 -7.52 -0.57 6.54
N ILE A 42 -6.45 -0.01 5.98
CA ILE A 42 -6.47 1.07 4.99
C ILE A 42 -5.85 0.66 3.65
N ASP A 43 -4.94 -0.32 3.66
CA ASP A 43 -4.31 -0.84 2.44
C ASP A 43 -3.89 -2.32 2.61
N LEU A 44 -3.64 -3.01 1.50
CA LEU A 44 -3.18 -4.41 1.50
C LEU A 44 -2.26 -4.71 0.32
N ALA A 45 -1.34 -5.65 0.54
CA ALA A 45 -0.49 -6.23 -0.49
C ALA A 45 -0.51 -7.76 -0.39
N SER A 46 -0.29 -8.44 -1.51
CA SER A 46 -0.20 -9.90 -1.57
C SER A 46 1.11 -10.34 -2.20
N GLY A 47 1.76 -11.35 -1.62
CA GLY A 47 3.02 -11.92 -2.10
C GLY A 47 3.27 -13.27 -1.44
N ASP A 48 4.14 -14.10 -2.01
CA ASP A 48 4.63 -15.31 -1.32
C ASP A 48 5.79 -14.89 -0.42
N PHE A 49 5.49 -14.58 0.85
CA PHE A 49 6.45 -14.01 1.79
C PHE A 49 7.25 -15.11 2.51
N ASP A 50 6.73 -16.35 2.58
CA ASP A 50 7.40 -17.48 3.25
C ASP A 50 7.90 -18.59 2.31
N ARG A 51 7.78 -18.40 0.99
CA ARG A 51 8.20 -19.32 -0.09
C ARG A 51 7.53 -20.68 -0.05
N ASP A 52 6.32 -20.78 0.49
CA ASP A 52 5.54 -22.02 0.48
C ASP A 52 4.76 -22.23 -0.84
N GLY A 53 4.77 -21.22 -1.72
CA GLY A 53 4.12 -21.24 -3.02
C GLY A 53 2.62 -20.90 -2.96
N ALA A 54 2.12 -20.40 -1.84
CA ALA A 54 0.84 -19.72 -1.70
C ALA A 54 1.07 -18.21 -1.50
N SER A 55 0.13 -17.39 -1.98
CA SER A 55 0.21 -15.94 -1.73
C SER A 55 -0.36 -15.61 -0.36
N ASP A 56 0.49 -15.01 0.47
CA ASP A 56 0.19 -14.40 1.75
C ASP A 56 -0.39 -12.98 1.58
N LEU A 57 -0.80 -12.37 2.69
CA LEU A 57 -1.26 -10.98 2.73
C LEU A 57 -0.53 -10.16 3.79
N ALA A 58 -0.16 -8.94 3.42
CA ALA A 58 0.23 -7.87 4.32
C ALA A 58 -0.88 -6.82 4.34
N ILE A 59 -1.29 -6.39 5.52
CA ILE A 59 -2.45 -5.51 5.70
C ILE A 59 -2.02 -4.33 6.56
N LEU A 60 -2.08 -3.13 5.99
CA LEU A 60 -1.78 -1.90 6.68
C LEU A 60 -3.00 -1.40 7.44
N SER A 61 -2.82 -1.13 8.73
CA SER A 61 -3.81 -0.50 9.60
C SER A 61 -3.51 1.00 9.76
N ALA A 62 -4.56 1.79 10.00
CA ALA A 62 -4.48 3.24 10.18
C ALA A 62 -3.60 3.69 11.37
N ASP A 63 -3.26 2.78 12.29
CA ASP A 63 -2.29 3.01 13.37
C ASP A 63 -0.83 2.78 12.93
N GLY A 64 -0.57 2.59 11.64
CA GLY A 64 0.75 2.40 11.06
C GLY A 64 1.28 0.96 11.15
N LYS A 65 0.48 0.03 11.69
CA LYS A 65 0.89 -1.37 11.84
C LYS A 65 0.61 -2.18 10.58
N ILE A 66 1.54 -3.07 10.25
CA ILE A 66 1.36 -4.05 9.19
C ILE A 66 1.07 -5.41 9.83
N HIS A 67 -0.11 -5.97 9.53
CA HIS A 67 -0.52 -7.30 9.93
C HIS A 67 -0.25 -8.29 8.81
N LEU A 68 0.41 -9.39 9.13
CA LEU A 68 0.70 -10.45 8.19
C LEU A 68 -0.28 -11.60 8.35
N VAL A 69 -0.65 -12.19 7.22
CA VAL A 69 -1.57 -13.32 7.13
C VAL A 69 -0.96 -14.33 6.19
N TRP A 70 -0.45 -15.41 6.76
CA TRP A 70 0.18 -16.49 6.00
C TRP A 70 -0.89 -17.41 5.41
N ALA A 71 -0.79 -17.66 4.11
CA ALA A 71 -1.48 -18.73 3.44
C ALA A 71 -0.69 -20.03 3.61
N VAL A 72 -1.37 -21.17 3.46
CA VAL A 72 -0.67 -22.45 3.33
C VAL A 72 -1.24 -23.24 2.17
N LYS A 73 -0.35 -23.85 1.39
CA LYS A 73 -0.71 -24.65 0.22
C LYS A 73 -1.21 -26.06 0.58
N SER A 74 -2.12 -26.20 1.53
CA SER A 74 -2.72 -27.51 1.82
C SER A 74 -3.81 -27.82 0.77
N GLN A 75 -3.79 -29.04 0.21
CA GLN A 75 -4.82 -29.55 -0.73
C GLN A 75 -6.20 -29.77 -0.08
N VAL A 76 -6.44 -29.19 1.09
CA VAL A 76 -7.72 -29.07 1.79
C VAL A 76 -7.77 -27.65 2.33
N LEU A 77 -8.87 -26.95 2.05
CA LEU A 77 -9.04 -25.50 2.20
C LEU A 77 -8.91 -24.96 3.63
N SER A 78 -7.69 -24.85 4.15
CA SER A 78 -7.41 -24.19 5.43
C SER A 78 -6.21 -23.26 5.27
N VAL A 79 -6.50 -21.98 5.01
CA VAL A 79 -5.50 -20.94 5.24
C VAL A 79 -5.35 -20.78 6.75
N GLU A 80 -4.16 -21.06 7.26
CA GLU A 80 -3.83 -20.94 8.68
C GLU A 80 -3.30 -19.54 8.97
N PHE A 81 -4.13 -18.73 9.61
CA PHE A 81 -3.76 -17.37 10.03
C PHE A 81 -2.77 -17.44 11.18
N GLN A 82 -1.48 -17.29 10.87
CA GLN A 82 -0.54 -16.79 11.86
C GLN A 82 -0.40 -15.28 11.62
N ARG A 83 -0.53 -14.49 12.69
CA ARG A 83 -0.47 -13.03 12.61
C ARG A 83 0.91 -12.59 13.03
N GLY A 84 1.72 -12.16 12.06
CA GLY A 84 2.95 -11.40 12.32
C GLY A 84 2.65 -9.90 12.33
N GLN A 85 3.48 -9.11 13.01
CA GLN A 85 3.44 -7.65 12.93
C GLN A 85 4.83 -7.13 12.55
N ILE A 86 4.87 -6.15 11.65
CA ILE A 86 6.07 -5.35 11.38
C ILE A 86 5.85 -3.98 12.03
N GLU A 87 6.84 -3.52 12.81
CA GLU A 87 6.86 -2.18 13.39
C GLU A 87 7.80 -1.29 12.57
N LEU A 88 7.29 -0.13 12.16
CA LEU A 88 8.03 0.84 11.37
C LEU A 88 8.53 1.97 12.27
N PRO A 89 9.73 2.54 11.99
CA PRO A 89 10.34 3.54 12.86
C PRO A 89 9.71 4.94 12.74
N GLY A 90 8.90 5.19 11.72
CA GLY A 90 8.30 6.49 11.45
C GLY A 90 6.78 6.45 11.31
N ASP A 91 6.18 7.63 11.41
CA ASP A 91 4.75 7.84 11.27
C ASP A 91 4.36 8.13 9.80
N GLY A 92 3.05 8.22 9.54
CA GLY A 92 2.53 8.69 8.26
C GLY A 92 2.55 7.65 7.15
N VAL A 93 2.56 6.36 7.50
CA VAL A 93 2.45 5.25 6.55
C VAL A 93 1.13 5.34 5.79
N GLN A 94 1.21 5.32 4.45
CA GLN A 94 0.06 5.50 3.56
C GLN A 94 -0.27 4.28 2.73
N CYS A 95 0.75 3.58 2.25
CA CYS A 95 0.58 2.48 1.31
C CYS A 95 1.63 1.40 1.52
N ILE A 96 1.29 0.19 1.06
CA ILE A 96 2.19 -0.96 1.04
C ILE A 96 2.13 -1.65 -0.33
N THR A 97 3.26 -2.19 -0.78
CA THR A 97 3.34 -3.00 -2.00
C THR A 97 4.28 -4.18 -1.78
N ALA A 98 3.97 -5.31 -2.41
CA ALA A 98 4.74 -6.54 -2.29
C ALA A 98 5.41 -6.92 -3.60
N LYS A 99 6.73 -7.16 -3.57
CA LYS A 99 7.52 -7.66 -4.69
C LYS A 99 8.86 -8.20 -4.18
N ASP A 100 9.38 -9.24 -4.82
CA ASP A 100 10.75 -9.71 -4.58
C ASP A 100 11.75 -8.65 -5.08
N MET A 101 12.33 -7.89 -4.15
CA MET A 101 13.21 -6.75 -4.44
C MET A 101 14.68 -7.16 -4.47
N ASP A 102 15.07 -8.22 -3.76
CA ASP A 102 16.45 -8.68 -3.69
C ASP A 102 16.76 -9.92 -4.54
N GLY A 103 15.73 -10.50 -5.17
CA GLY A 103 15.83 -11.61 -6.12
C GLY A 103 15.96 -12.98 -5.45
N ASP A 104 15.58 -13.10 -4.17
CA ASP A 104 15.73 -14.33 -3.40
C ASP A 104 14.54 -15.30 -3.49
N GLY A 105 13.48 -14.87 -4.17
CA GLY A 105 12.27 -15.64 -4.44
C GLY A 105 11.16 -15.49 -3.38
N ALA A 106 11.38 -14.76 -2.29
CA ALA A 106 10.30 -14.28 -1.44
C ALA A 106 9.88 -12.87 -1.86
N ALA A 107 8.60 -12.54 -1.69
CA ALA A 107 8.18 -11.16 -1.81
C ALA A 107 8.68 -10.34 -0.61
N ASP A 108 9.14 -9.13 -0.86
CA ASP A 108 9.46 -8.13 0.15
C ASP A 108 8.34 -7.09 0.24
N LEU A 109 8.38 -6.23 1.27
CA LEU A 109 7.45 -5.13 1.43
C LEU A 109 8.11 -3.79 1.21
N VAL A 110 7.53 -2.99 0.32
CA VAL A 110 7.82 -1.57 0.15
C VAL A 110 6.70 -0.77 0.79
N ILE A 111 7.06 0.20 1.62
CA ILE A 111 6.11 1.00 2.40
C ILE A 111 6.31 2.47 2.07
N GLY A 112 5.27 3.10 1.55
CA GLY A 112 5.24 4.54 1.30
C GLY A 112 4.75 5.31 2.51
N THR A 113 5.44 6.42 2.83
CA THR A 113 5.00 7.37 3.84
C THR A 113 4.74 8.74 3.23
N HIS A 114 3.82 9.47 3.84
CA HIS A 114 3.53 10.85 3.50
C HIS A 114 3.88 11.76 4.67
N GLY A 115 4.65 12.82 4.41
CA GLY A 115 5.06 13.83 5.39
C GLY A 115 6.36 13.52 6.16
N SER A 116 6.72 12.25 6.39
CA SER A 116 8.04 11.90 6.96
C SER A 116 9.16 11.86 5.91
N GLY A 117 8.81 11.85 4.62
CA GLY A 117 9.78 11.90 3.52
C GLY A 117 10.64 10.65 3.41
N GLU A 118 10.10 9.49 3.81
CA GLU A 118 10.80 8.20 3.73
C GLU A 118 9.98 7.14 2.97
N VAL A 119 10.67 6.28 2.22
CA VAL A 119 10.12 4.99 1.77
C VAL A 119 10.86 3.90 2.53
N TYR A 120 10.14 2.95 3.12
CA TYR A 120 10.75 1.80 3.79
C TYR A 120 10.76 0.57 2.90
N LEU A 121 11.80 -0.25 3.05
CA LEU A 121 11.89 -1.59 2.48
C LEU A 121 12.14 -2.59 3.60
N VAL A 122 11.37 -3.67 3.61
CA VAL A 122 11.52 -4.78 4.57
C VAL A 122 11.56 -6.08 3.79
N GLY A 123 12.72 -6.73 3.81
CA GLY A 123 12.93 -7.99 3.10
C GLY A 123 12.46 -9.22 3.88
N ALA A 124 11.92 -10.22 3.19
CA ALA A 124 11.60 -11.51 3.78
C ALA A 124 12.85 -12.42 3.78
N ARG A 125 13.37 -12.79 4.96
CA ARG A 125 14.69 -13.45 5.05
C ARG A 125 14.62 -14.98 5.06
N VAL A 126 13.90 -15.49 6.06
CA VAL A 126 13.60 -16.92 6.21
C VAL A 126 12.09 -17.03 6.38
N PRO A 127 11.49 -18.22 6.14
CA PRO A 127 10.04 -18.36 6.21
C PRO A 127 9.46 -17.76 7.49
N ARG A 128 8.59 -16.77 7.31
CA ARG A 128 7.87 -16.04 8.38
C ARG A 128 8.73 -15.16 9.28
N GLU A 129 9.95 -14.80 8.86
CA GLU A 129 10.80 -13.82 9.53
C GLU A 129 11.20 -12.68 8.57
N TRP A 130 11.15 -11.47 9.10
CA TRP A 130 11.48 -10.25 8.37
C TRP A 130 12.87 -9.74 8.74
N GLY A 131 13.52 -9.11 7.77
CA GLY A 131 14.75 -8.39 8.01
C GLY A 131 14.55 -7.03 8.67
N ASP A 132 15.66 -6.34 8.82
CA ASP A 132 15.66 -4.97 9.32
C ASP A 132 14.95 -4.04 8.34
N VAL A 133 14.21 -3.07 8.89
CA VAL A 133 13.58 -2.02 8.09
C VAL A 133 14.66 -1.07 7.57
N THR A 134 14.79 -1.00 6.24
CA THR A 134 15.68 -0.04 5.58
C THR A 134 14.88 1.20 5.19
N SER A 135 15.43 2.40 5.41
CA SER A 135 14.78 3.66 5.05
C SER A 135 15.49 4.41 3.94
N HIS A 136 14.71 4.87 2.96
CA HIS A 136 15.14 5.70 1.84
C HIS A 136 14.57 7.11 2.02
N LYS A 137 15.43 8.02 2.48
CA LYS A 137 15.05 9.41 2.80
C LYS A 137 14.96 10.29 1.56
N GLY A 138 14.16 11.34 1.67
CA GLY A 138 13.95 12.32 0.59
C GLY A 138 12.86 11.92 -0.40
N PHE A 139 12.05 10.92 -0.06
CA PHE A 139 10.97 10.40 -0.89
C PHE A 139 9.70 10.32 -0.07
N SER A 140 8.68 11.09 -0.45
CA SER A 140 7.31 10.85 -0.01
C SER A 140 6.58 10.02 -1.06
N ALA A 141 5.74 9.11 -0.59
CA ALA A 141 5.00 8.19 -1.42
C ALA A 141 3.60 8.00 -0.85
N SER A 142 2.63 8.61 -1.51
CA SER A 142 1.22 8.34 -1.27
C SER A 142 0.80 7.01 -1.91
N HIS A 143 1.44 6.60 -3.00
CA HIS A 143 1.37 5.26 -3.60
C HIS A 143 2.74 4.84 -4.13
N VAL A 144 2.97 3.53 -4.15
CA VAL A 144 4.14 2.88 -4.74
C VAL A 144 3.67 1.86 -5.77
N ALA A 145 4.30 1.83 -6.93
CA ALA A 145 4.22 0.74 -7.89
C ALA A 145 5.61 0.17 -8.13
N VAL A 146 5.68 -1.13 -8.41
CA VAL A 146 6.95 -1.84 -8.53
C VAL A 146 6.96 -2.71 -9.79
N GLY A 147 8.04 -2.65 -10.56
CA GLY A 147 8.22 -3.48 -11.75
C GLY A 147 9.57 -3.26 -12.44
N ASP A 148 9.96 -4.23 -13.27
CA ASP A 148 11.15 -4.13 -14.13
C ASP A 148 10.83 -3.21 -15.33
N LEU A 149 11.31 -1.98 -15.24
CA LEU A 149 11.10 -0.89 -16.20
C LEU A 149 12.28 -0.74 -17.17
N ASP A 150 13.48 -1.10 -16.75
CA ASP A 150 14.69 -0.95 -17.57
C ASP A 150 15.18 -2.26 -18.23
N GLY A 151 14.59 -3.40 -17.86
CA GLY A 151 14.82 -4.71 -18.45
C GLY A 151 16.00 -5.47 -17.85
N ASP A 152 16.51 -5.06 -16.69
CA ASP A 152 17.67 -5.70 -16.05
C ASP A 152 17.31 -6.87 -15.10
N GLN A 153 16.02 -7.22 -15.03
CA GLN A 153 15.43 -8.24 -14.15
C GLN A 153 15.44 -7.88 -12.66
N LYS A 154 15.66 -6.61 -12.32
CA LYS A 154 15.44 -6.07 -10.99
C LYS A 154 14.22 -5.15 -11.02
N PRO A 155 13.49 -5.07 -9.91
CA PRO A 155 12.32 -4.22 -9.85
C PRO A 155 12.66 -2.76 -9.50
N GLU A 156 12.19 -1.83 -10.32
CA GLU A 156 12.22 -0.41 -10.02
C GLU A 156 10.98 0.05 -9.24
N LEU A 157 11.11 1.17 -8.53
CA LEU A 157 10.02 1.82 -7.82
C LEU A 157 9.50 3.03 -8.60
N VAL A 158 8.18 3.13 -8.72
CA VAL A 158 7.49 4.35 -9.18
C VAL A 158 6.65 4.87 -8.04
N LEU A 159 6.93 6.10 -7.62
CA LEU A 159 6.29 6.74 -6.49
C LEU A 159 5.39 7.86 -7.01
N THR A 160 4.18 7.94 -6.48
CA THR A 160 3.42 9.20 -6.55
C THR A 160 3.53 9.91 -5.23
N ASP A 161 3.72 11.21 -5.27
CA ASP A 161 3.56 12.09 -4.12
C ASP A 161 2.40 13.03 -4.41
N PHE A 162 1.30 12.84 -3.71
CA PHE A 162 0.16 13.75 -3.79
C PHE A 162 -0.41 13.95 -2.39
N ASP A 163 -0.71 15.20 -2.06
CA ASP A 163 -1.40 15.50 -0.82
C ASP A 163 -2.82 14.94 -0.88
N ILE A 164 -3.05 13.84 -0.19
CA ILE A 164 -4.41 13.47 0.21
C ILE A 164 -4.88 14.46 1.27
N GLY A 165 -5.58 15.51 0.84
CA GLY A 165 -6.52 16.17 1.73
C GLY A 165 -7.51 15.13 2.22
N HIS A 166 -7.36 14.63 3.46
CA HIS A 166 -8.41 13.86 4.10
C HIS A 166 -9.67 14.74 4.11
N ALA A 167 -10.65 14.39 3.29
CA ALA A 167 -11.97 14.99 3.38
C ALA A 167 -12.65 14.49 4.67
N ALA A 168 -12.19 14.99 5.82
CA ALA A 168 -13.01 15.05 7.00
C ALA A 168 -14.14 16.02 6.65
N GLY A 169 -15.34 15.50 6.43
CA GLY A 169 -16.47 16.26 5.89
C GLY A 169 -16.57 17.68 6.46
N GLY A 170 -16.39 18.67 5.57
CA GLY A 170 -16.44 20.09 5.89
C GLY A 170 -15.93 20.93 4.72
N GLU A 171 -16.80 21.76 4.16
CA GLU A 171 -16.49 22.72 3.10
C GLU A 171 -15.63 23.88 3.63
N ALA A 172 -14.37 23.63 4.00
CA ALA A 172 -13.29 24.62 4.13
C ALA A 172 -12.07 24.00 4.80
N GLY A 173 -11.11 23.56 4.00
CA GLY A 173 -9.80 23.10 4.45
C GLY A 173 -8.92 22.83 3.23
N ALA A 174 -8.80 23.83 2.35
CA ALA A 174 -7.53 24.53 2.18
C ALA A 174 -6.45 23.60 1.60
N ALA A 175 -6.51 23.44 0.28
CA ALA A 175 -5.36 23.08 -0.54
C ALA A 175 -4.22 24.08 -0.21
N HIS A 176 -3.25 23.61 0.57
CA HIS A 176 -1.92 24.19 0.56
C HIS A 176 -1.22 23.64 -0.69
N GLU A 177 -0.37 24.45 -1.32
CA GLU A 177 0.31 24.17 -2.58
C GLU A 177 0.86 22.73 -2.64
N SER A 178 0.14 21.83 -3.31
CA SER A 178 0.55 20.44 -3.45
C SER A 178 1.42 20.31 -4.70
N GLU A 179 2.72 20.08 -4.50
CA GLU A 179 3.60 19.66 -5.58
C GLU A 179 3.34 18.18 -5.89
N THR A 180 2.34 17.92 -6.74
CA THR A 180 2.12 16.56 -7.22
C THR A 180 3.27 16.11 -8.11
N SER A 181 3.90 14.98 -7.78
CA SER A 181 5.00 14.45 -8.57
C SER A 181 4.90 12.94 -8.78
N VAL A 182 5.42 12.49 -9.92
CA VAL A 182 5.72 11.07 -10.17
C VAL A 182 7.24 10.93 -10.21
N ASN A 183 7.77 10.15 -9.28
CA ASN A 183 9.20 9.89 -9.14
C ASN A 183 9.50 8.45 -9.53
N ILE A 184 10.41 8.24 -10.48
CA ILE A 184 10.91 6.90 -10.84
C ILE A 184 12.28 6.73 -10.21
N LEU A 185 12.43 5.69 -9.37
CA LEU A 185 13.68 5.31 -8.73
C LEU A 185 14.22 4.04 -9.40
N LEU A 186 15.40 4.19 -10.00
CA LEU A 186 16.19 3.06 -10.49
C LEU A 186 17.06 2.50 -9.36
N GLU A 187 17.40 1.21 -9.47
CA GLU A 187 18.31 0.44 -8.59
C GLU A 187 19.68 1.13 -8.32
N ARG A 188 20.03 2.13 -9.13
CA ARG A 188 21.24 2.96 -8.98
C ARG A 188 20.91 4.44 -8.85
N PHE A 189 20.03 4.81 -7.92
CA PHE A 189 19.79 6.19 -7.40
C PHE A 189 19.77 7.33 -8.43
N ARG A 190 19.40 7.07 -9.69
CA ARG A 190 19.16 8.13 -10.66
C ARG A 190 17.68 8.44 -10.65
N LEU A 191 17.36 9.54 -10.00
CA LEU A 191 16.03 10.14 -10.05
C LEU A 191 15.74 10.54 -11.50
N VAL A 192 14.63 10.04 -12.05
CA VAL A 192 13.98 10.66 -13.20
C VAL A 192 12.63 11.16 -12.70
N GLY A 193 12.60 12.43 -12.27
CA GLY A 193 11.36 13.09 -11.83
C GLY A 193 10.62 13.69 -13.01
N ILE A 194 9.32 13.43 -13.10
CA ILE A 194 8.41 14.14 -14.00
C ILE A 194 7.56 15.07 -13.13
N HIS A 195 7.92 16.36 -13.10
CA HIS A 195 7.15 17.38 -12.39
C HIS A 195 6.04 17.93 -13.30
N GLY A 196 4.79 17.83 -12.86
CA GLY A 196 3.66 18.50 -13.50
C GLY A 196 3.47 19.89 -12.92
N THR A 197 4.03 20.92 -13.55
CA THR A 197 3.67 22.31 -13.24
C THR A 197 2.78 22.87 -14.36
N GLU A 198 1.46 22.81 -14.19
CA GLU A 198 0.56 23.63 -15.02
C GLU A 198 0.43 25.04 -14.41
N HIS A 199 1.35 25.91 -14.79
CA HIS A 199 1.11 27.35 -14.72
C HIS A 199 0.41 27.80 -16.01
N SER A 200 -0.86 28.20 -15.89
CA SER A 200 -1.48 29.13 -16.83
C SER A 200 -2.49 30.00 -16.10
N ALA A 201 -1.98 31.04 -15.44
CA ALA A 201 -2.79 32.21 -15.12
C ALA A 201 -3.20 32.87 -16.45
N CYS A 202 -4.36 32.48 -16.97
CA CYS A 202 -5.01 33.21 -18.04
C CYS A 202 -5.40 34.60 -17.48
N GLN A 203 -4.57 35.61 -17.76
CA GLN A 203 -4.94 37.00 -17.55
C GLN A 203 -6.21 37.28 -18.35
N ARG A 204 -7.30 37.56 -17.65
CA ARG A 204 -8.52 38.11 -18.25
C ARG A 204 -8.18 39.49 -18.81
N HIS A 205 -7.95 39.58 -20.11
CA HIS A 205 -8.11 40.83 -20.81
C HIS A 205 -9.59 41.22 -20.73
N GLY A 206 -9.86 42.28 -19.97
CA GLY A 206 -11.17 42.90 -19.91
C GLY A 206 -11.53 43.47 -21.28
N ASP A 207 -12.52 42.87 -21.93
CA ASP A 207 -13.25 43.49 -23.00
C ASP A 207 -14.70 43.71 -22.52
N ARG A 208 -14.99 44.92 -22.04
CA ARG A 208 -16.35 45.45 -21.95
C ARG A 208 -16.35 46.83 -22.59
N ARG A 209 -16.84 46.85 -23.82
CA ARG A 209 -17.29 48.02 -24.56
C ARG A 209 -18.33 48.78 -23.73
N PHE A 210 -18.16 50.09 -23.64
CA PHE A 210 -19.17 51.10 -23.99
C PHE A 210 -18.45 52.27 -24.64
#